data_AF-A0AAD6BE42-F1
#
_entry.id   AF-A0AAD6BE42-F1
#
_cell.length_a   1.000
_cell.length_b   1.000
_cell.length_c   1.000
_cell.angle_alpha   90.00
_cell.angle_beta   90.00
_cell.angle_gamma   90.00
#
_symmetry.space_group_name_H-M   'P 1'
#
loop_
_entity.id
_entity.type
_entity.pdbx_description
1 polymer ?
#
loop_
_entity_poly.entity_id
_entity_poly.type
_entity_poly.pdbx_seq_one_letter_code
_entity_poly.pdbx_strand_id
1 'polypeptide(L)'
;EHFYDHQSGSGYLAWRLKTVQRNSAQEIEKSKVSFQGGPKTHRSMHSPVRQLSGDEGNEAMSVMRHSSDITLVQDKMKATFQQRQKVVQDRAAASTVLDLFPRFLDTSGLNEQDFTMLFGEEVSGKFLAKWPTFFKPRIIADCKNLSGSLHVDELLLSAQQESDDG
;
A
#
# COMPACT_ATOMS: atom_id res chain seq x y z
N GLU A 1 -37.60 -8.04 42.71
CA GLU A 1 -37.01 -7.86 41.37
C GLU A 1 -35.53 -8.18 41.44
N HIS A 2 -35.02 -9.17 40.69
CA HIS A 2 -33.61 -9.57 40.75
C HIS A 2 -32.79 -8.85 39.66
N PHE A 3 -31.80 -8.07 40.10
CA PHE A 3 -30.97 -7.23 39.24
C PHE A 3 -30.06 -8.06 38.32
N TYR A 4 -29.57 -9.21 38.81
CA TYR A 4 -28.82 -10.23 38.07
C TYR A 4 -28.80 -11.53 38.87
N ASP A 5 -28.98 -12.68 38.20
CA ASP A 5 -28.81 -14.02 38.78
C ASP A 5 -27.65 -14.74 38.08
N HIS A 6 -26.65 -15.12 38.88
CA HIS A 6 -25.43 -15.75 38.39
C HIS A 6 -25.58 -17.25 38.11
N GLN A 7 -26.60 -17.93 38.67
CA GLN A 7 -26.82 -19.36 38.41
C GLN A 7 -27.53 -19.58 37.08
N SER A 8 -28.56 -18.78 36.79
CA SER A 8 -29.30 -18.86 35.52
C SER A 8 -28.72 -17.98 34.42
N GLY A 9 -27.79 -17.08 34.73
CA GLY A 9 -27.28 -16.07 33.80
C GLY A 9 -28.37 -15.09 33.33
N SER A 10 -29.43 -14.91 34.13
CA SER A 10 -30.62 -14.16 33.76
C SER A 10 -30.80 -12.91 34.64
N GLY A 11 -31.75 -12.05 34.27
CA GLY A 11 -32.05 -10.81 35.00
C GLY A 11 -31.90 -9.57 34.15
N TYR A 12 -32.20 -8.41 34.76
CA TYR A 12 -32.24 -7.12 34.08
C TYR A 12 -30.89 -6.76 33.45
N LEU A 13 -29.78 -7.03 34.15
CA LEU A 13 -28.43 -6.78 33.62
C LEU A 13 -28.13 -7.61 32.36
N ALA A 14 -28.48 -8.91 32.38
CA ALA A 14 -28.29 -9.80 31.23
C ALA A 14 -29.17 -9.37 30.04
N TRP A 15 -30.42 -8.95 30.29
CA TRP A 15 -31.31 -8.43 29.26
C TRP A 15 -30.81 -7.12 28.65
N ARG A 16 -30.33 -6.19 29.48
CA ARG A 16 -29.74 -4.91 29.03
C ARG A 16 -28.51 -5.16 28.17
N LEU A 17 -27.59 -6.04 28.56
CA LEU A 17 -26.44 -6.39 27.73
C LEU A 17 -26.87 -6.96 26.36
N LYS A 18 -27.88 -7.85 26.35
CA LYS A 18 -28.39 -8.50 25.13
C LYS A 18 -29.16 -7.56 24.19
N THR A 19 -29.71 -6.46 24.71
CA THR A 19 -30.52 -5.50 23.93
C THR A 19 -29.74 -4.23 23.58
N VAL A 20 -28.81 -3.77 24.42
CA VAL A 20 -27.94 -2.61 24.13
C VAL A 20 -27.00 -2.91 22.97
N GLN A 21 -26.49 -4.15 22.84
CA GLN A 21 -25.67 -4.55 21.67
C GLN A 21 -26.44 -4.56 20.33
N ARG A 22 -27.77 -4.71 20.34
CA ARG A 22 -28.56 -4.66 19.09
C ARG A 22 -28.70 -3.25 18.54
N ASN A 23 -28.70 -2.24 19.41
CA ASN A 23 -28.78 -0.84 18.99
C ASN A 23 -27.41 -0.25 18.60
N SER A 24 -26.29 -0.85 19.04
CA SER A 24 -24.95 -0.48 18.57
C SER A 24 -24.48 -1.25 17.34
N ALA A 25 -25.25 -2.25 16.90
CA ALA A 25 -24.94 -3.08 15.73
C ALA A 25 -25.67 -2.64 14.46
N GLN A 26 -26.57 -1.65 14.55
CA GLN A 26 -27.08 -0.96 13.37
C GLN A 26 -26.05 0.10 12.97
N GLU A 27 -25.58 -0.01 11.73
CA GLU A 27 -24.67 0.91 11.01
C GLU A 27 -23.15 0.67 11.02
N ILE A 28 -22.70 -0.57 11.25
CA ILE A 28 -21.56 -1.06 10.44
C ILE A 28 -22.14 -1.94 9.35
N GLU A 29 -22.86 -1.31 8.41
CA GLU A 29 -22.89 -1.88 7.08
C GLU A 29 -21.43 -1.88 6.62
N LYS A 30 -20.78 -3.03 6.74
CA LYS A 30 -19.62 -3.36 5.91
C LYS A 30 -20.16 -3.31 4.49
N SER A 31 -20.16 -2.12 3.91
CA SER A 31 -20.38 -1.92 2.50
C SER A 31 -19.47 -2.96 1.85
N LYS A 32 -20.06 -3.94 1.19
CA LYS A 32 -19.29 -4.81 0.30
C LYS A 32 -18.77 -3.85 -0.76
N VAL A 33 -17.62 -3.25 -0.50
CA VAL A 33 -16.89 -2.48 -1.50
C VAL A 33 -16.58 -3.51 -2.55
N SER A 34 -17.36 -3.50 -3.63
CA SER A 34 -16.98 -4.14 -4.86
C SER A 34 -15.65 -3.48 -5.22
N PHE A 35 -14.54 -4.17 -4.95
CA PHE A 35 -13.22 -3.69 -5.33
C PHE A 35 -13.14 -3.73 -6.86
N GLN A 36 -13.73 -2.72 -7.51
CA GLN A 36 -13.52 -2.45 -8.93
C GLN A 36 -12.15 -1.80 -9.06
N GLY A 37 -11.09 -2.62 -9.13
CA GLY A 37 -9.73 -2.12 -9.12
C GLY A 37 -8.73 -3.18 -9.55
N GLY A 38 -8.77 -3.57 -10.82
CA GLY A 38 -7.75 -4.42 -11.42
C GLY A 38 -6.46 -3.64 -11.70
N PRO A 39 -5.36 -4.32 -12.10
CA PRO A 39 -4.07 -3.69 -12.38
C PRO A 39 -4.12 -2.60 -13.46
N LYS A 40 -5.16 -2.60 -14.30
CA LYS A 40 -5.40 -1.63 -15.39
C LYS A 40 -6.38 -0.53 -15.03
N THR A 41 -6.96 -0.54 -13.83
CA THR A 41 -7.94 0.47 -13.42
C THR A 41 -7.22 1.76 -13.09
N HIS A 42 -7.58 2.84 -13.79
CA HIS A 42 -7.08 4.18 -13.50
C HIS A 42 -7.63 4.64 -12.14
N ARG A 43 -6.75 4.75 -11.14
CA ARG A 43 -7.15 5.20 -9.80
C ARG A 43 -7.14 6.72 -9.74
N SER A 44 -8.14 7.30 -9.07
CA SER A 44 -8.15 8.74 -8.80
C SER A 44 -6.97 9.07 -7.88
N MET A 45 -6.00 9.82 -8.39
CA MET A 45 -4.81 10.23 -7.65
C MET A 45 -5.14 11.46 -6.81
N HIS A 46 -5.72 11.24 -5.64
CA HIS A 46 -5.88 12.30 -4.64
C HIS A 46 -4.54 12.50 -3.91
N SER A 47 -3.58 13.14 -4.59
CA SER A 47 -2.38 13.62 -3.90
C SER A 47 -2.75 14.89 -3.12
N PRO A 48 -2.54 14.94 -1.80
CA PRO A 48 -2.69 16.17 -1.02
C PRO A 48 -1.58 17.19 -1.33
N VAL A 49 -0.49 16.78 -1.98
CA VAL A 49 0.66 17.61 -2.32
C VAL A 49 0.48 18.23 -3.71
N ARG A 50 0.77 19.54 -3.84
CA ARG A 50 0.81 20.26 -5.13
C ARG A 50 1.72 19.53 -6.10
N GLN A 51 1.16 19.15 -7.25
CA GLN A 51 1.88 18.44 -8.28
C GLN A 51 2.54 19.42 -9.24
N LEU A 52 3.85 19.24 -9.48
CA LEU A 52 4.62 20.02 -10.43
C LEU A 52 4.51 19.40 -11.83
N SER A 53 4.47 20.26 -12.85
CA SER A 53 4.34 19.82 -14.25
C SER A 53 5.07 20.79 -15.19
N GLY A 54 5.30 20.38 -16.43
CA GLY A 54 6.04 21.17 -17.40
C GLY A 54 7.47 21.46 -16.93
N ASP A 55 7.88 22.72 -17.00
CA ASP A 55 9.23 23.15 -16.65
C ASP A 55 9.54 23.00 -15.14
N GLU A 56 8.58 23.30 -14.26
CA GLU A 56 8.74 23.11 -12.80
C GLU A 56 9.01 21.64 -12.46
N GLY A 57 8.37 20.72 -13.19
CA GLY A 57 8.58 19.27 -13.05
C GLY A 57 9.98 18.87 -13.52
N ASN A 58 10.40 19.34 -14.69
CA ASN A 58 11.73 19.07 -15.23
C ASN A 58 12.86 19.63 -14.34
N GLU A 59 12.65 20.81 -13.78
CA GLU A 59 13.57 21.40 -12.81
C GLU A 59 13.65 20.54 -11.53
N ALA A 60 12.50 20.13 -10.97
CA ALA A 60 12.46 19.24 -9.82
C ALA A 60 13.22 17.92 -10.07
N MET A 61 13.05 17.32 -11.25
CA MET A 61 13.80 16.14 -11.70
C MET A 61 15.31 16.38 -11.74
N SER A 62 15.73 17.51 -12.28
CA SER A 62 17.15 17.88 -12.35
C SER A 62 17.75 18.12 -10.96
N VAL A 63 17.02 18.81 -10.08
CA VAL A 63 17.46 19.09 -8.70
C VAL A 63 17.67 17.80 -7.93
N MET A 64 16.70 16.88 -7.93
CA MET A 64 16.82 15.66 -7.13
C MET A 64 17.86 14.66 -7.67
N ARG A 65 18.24 14.72 -8.94
CA ARG A 65 19.33 13.91 -9.50
C ARG A 65 20.70 14.21 -8.88
N HIS A 66 20.91 15.46 -8.48
CA HIS A 66 22.21 15.94 -7.98
C HIS A 66 22.18 16.29 -6.49
N SER A 67 21.07 16.04 -5.80
CA SER A 67 20.91 16.32 -4.38
C SER A 67 21.33 15.12 -3.52
N SER A 68 22.10 15.39 -2.47
CA SER A 68 22.36 14.44 -1.38
C SER A 68 21.37 14.56 -0.22
N ASP A 69 20.52 15.59 -0.23
CA ASP A 69 19.49 15.79 0.81
C ASP A 69 18.31 14.87 0.54
N ILE A 70 18.19 13.83 1.38
CA ILE A 70 17.13 12.82 1.32
C ILE A 70 15.74 13.46 1.47
N THR A 71 15.59 14.45 2.35
CA THR A 71 14.29 15.08 2.60
C THR A 71 13.84 15.88 1.39
N LEU A 72 14.75 16.64 0.79
CA LEU A 72 14.50 17.36 -0.47
C LEU A 72 14.14 16.39 -1.59
N VAL A 73 14.87 15.27 -1.74
CA VAL A 73 14.56 14.24 -2.74
C VAL A 73 13.17 13.67 -2.51
N GLN A 74 12.81 13.31 -1.27
CA GLN A 74 11.48 12.78 -0.95
C GLN A 74 10.37 13.77 -1.31
N ASP A 75 10.53 15.05 -0.96
CA ASP A 75 9.51 16.07 -1.23
C ASP A 75 9.38 16.39 -2.72
N LYS A 76 10.50 16.48 -3.46
CA LYS A 76 10.46 16.59 -4.91
C LYS A 76 9.84 15.35 -5.55
N MET A 77 10.13 14.16 -5.02
CA MET A 77 9.49 12.93 -5.46
C MET A 77 7.97 12.99 -5.22
N LYS A 78 7.46 13.45 -4.06
CA LYS A 78 6.01 13.65 -3.85
C LYS A 78 5.42 14.64 -4.85
N ALA A 79 6.14 15.72 -5.13
CA ALA A 79 5.71 16.79 -6.02
C ALA A 79 5.64 16.35 -7.50
N THR A 80 6.42 15.35 -7.92
CA THR A 80 6.41 14.80 -9.29
C THR A 80 5.66 13.46 -9.42
N PHE A 81 4.86 13.09 -8.44
CA PHE A 81 4.18 11.79 -8.38
C PHE A 81 3.27 11.53 -9.59
N GLN A 82 2.47 12.50 -10.00
CA GLN A 82 1.59 12.36 -11.17
C GLN A 82 2.38 12.16 -12.48
N GLN A 83 3.54 12.81 -12.62
CA GLN A 83 4.42 12.61 -13.78
C GLN A 83 4.93 11.17 -13.82
N ARG A 84 5.40 10.64 -12.68
CA ARG A 84 5.79 9.23 -12.57
C ARG A 84 4.66 8.28 -12.93
N GLN A 85 3.48 8.50 -12.38
CA GLN A 85 2.35 7.61 -12.62
C GLN A 85 1.96 7.54 -14.09
N LYS A 86 2.04 8.65 -14.83
CA LYS A 86 1.81 8.64 -16.28
C LYS A 86 2.81 7.74 -17.01
N VAL A 87 4.09 7.78 -16.62
CA VAL A 87 5.13 6.91 -17.19
C VAL A 87 4.86 5.44 -16.87
N VAL A 88 4.50 5.12 -15.62
CA VAL A 88 4.21 3.74 -15.17
C VAL A 88 2.99 3.15 -15.89
N GLN A 89 1.98 3.97 -16.16
CA GLN A 89 0.75 3.51 -16.83
C GLN A 89 0.91 3.41 -18.36
N ASP A 90 1.87 4.12 -18.94
CA ASP A 90 2.21 4.01 -20.35
C ASP A 90 3.07 2.76 -20.60
N ARG A 91 2.52 1.79 -21.33
CA ARG A 91 3.24 0.53 -21.64
C ARG A 91 4.54 0.75 -22.42
N ALA A 92 4.63 1.78 -23.24
CA ALA A 92 5.83 2.06 -24.01
C ALA A 92 6.93 2.71 -23.16
N ALA A 93 6.55 3.45 -22.12
CA ALA A 93 7.47 4.20 -21.26
C ALA A 93 7.73 3.52 -19.90
N ALA A 94 6.92 2.55 -19.49
CA ALA A 94 7.02 1.92 -18.17
C ALA A 94 8.41 1.29 -17.91
N SER A 95 9.07 0.77 -18.94
CA SER A 95 10.42 0.20 -18.81
C SER A 95 11.50 1.24 -18.52
N THR A 96 11.28 2.52 -18.83
CA THR A 96 12.27 3.60 -18.62
C THR A 96 12.04 4.36 -17.32
N VAL A 97 11.08 3.95 -16.49
CA VAL A 97 10.72 4.66 -15.25
C VAL A 97 11.91 4.79 -14.29
N LEU A 98 12.73 3.76 -14.16
CA LEU A 98 13.90 3.78 -13.28
C LEU A 98 15.04 4.63 -13.86
N ASP A 99 15.12 4.77 -15.19
CA ASP A 99 16.09 5.65 -15.84
C ASP A 99 15.70 7.14 -15.67
N LEU A 100 14.40 7.41 -15.71
CA LEU A 100 13.88 8.76 -15.48
C LEU A 100 14.00 9.15 -14.01
N PHE A 101 13.68 8.23 -13.10
CA PHE A 101 13.66 8.43 -11.65
C PHE A 101 14.69 7.53 -10.93
N PRO A 102 16.00 7.76 -11.14
CA PRO A 102 17.04 6.88 -10.61
C PRO A 102 17.11 6.87 -9.09
N ARG A 103 16.54 7.89 -8.42
CA ARG A 103 16.51 7.99 -6.96
C ARG A 103 15.78 6.83 -6.26
N PHE A 104 14.94 6.07 -6.97
CA PHE A 104 14.36 4.84 -6.42
C PHE A 104 15.39 3.76 -6.10
N LEU A 105 16.57 3.80 -6.73
CA LEU A 105 17.61 2.80 -6.57
C LEU A 105 18.52 3.09 -5.36
N ASP A 106 18.66 4.36 -4.99
CA ASP A 106 19.62 4.80 -3.97
C ASP A 106 18.97 5.45 -2.73
N THR A 107 17.68 5.76 -2.79
CA THR A 107 16.96 6.45 -1.71
C THR A 107 15.88 5.55 -1.13
N SER A 108 16.09 5.10 0.11
CA SER A 108 15.14 4.26 0.84
C SER A 108 13.81 4.98 1.09
N GLY A 109 12.71 4.21 1.14
CA GLY A 109 11.38 4.70 1.50
C GLY A 109 10.57 5.31 0.34
N LEU A 110 11.16 5.57 -0.83
CA LEU A 110 10.44 6.15 -1.96
C LEU A 110 9.35 5.23 -2.53
N ASN A 111 9.58 3.91 -2.53
CA ASN A 111 8.56 2.94 -2.95
C ASN A 111 7.35 2.95 -2.01
N GLU A 112 7.59 2.97 -0.70
CA GLU A 112 6.54 3.05 0.32
C GLU A 112 5.79 4.38 0.25
N GLN A 113 6.50 5.48 0.00
CA GLN A 113 5.91 6.80 -0.21
C GLN A 113 4.93 6.78 -1.39
N ASP A 114 5.34 6.29 -2.56
CA ASP A 114 4.47 6.25 -3.75
C ASP A 114 3.30 5.30 -3.57
N PHE A 115 3.52 4.17 -2.88
CA PHE A 115 2.45 3.27 -2.50
C PHE A 115 1.43 3.98 -1.59
N THR A 116 1.90 4.70 -0.58
CA THR A 116 1.04 5.47 0.33
C THR A 116 0.29 6.57 -0.41
N MET A 117 0.91 7.25 -1.37
CA MET A 117 0.23 8.23 -2.20
C MET A 117 -0.84 7.63 -3.12
N LEU A 118 -0.66 6.38 -3.56
CA LEU A 118 -1.64 5.67 -4.41
C LEU A 118 -2.83 5.11 -3.62
N PHE A 119 -2.58 4.59 -2.42
CA PHE A 119 -3.53 3.77 -1.68
C PHE A 119 -4.02 4.42 -0.37
N GLY A 120 -3.35 5.47 0.09
CA GLY A 120 -3.57 6.10 1.40
C GLY A 120 -2.89 5.35 2.54
N GLU A 121 -2.72 6.04 3.67
CA GLU A 121 -2.04 5.51 4.87
C GLU A 121 -2.71 4.26 5.42
N GLU A 122 -4.05 4.24 5.49
CA GLU A 122 -4.79 3.12 6.08
C GLU A 122 -4.56 1.81 5.30
N VAL A 123 -4.67 1.86 3.97
CA VAL A 123 -4.48 0.68 3.12
C VAL A 123 -3.01 0.26 3.13
N SER A 124 -2.10 1.22 3.11
CA SER A 124 -0.65 0.97 3.10
C SER A 124 -0.17 0.32 4.40
N GLY A 125 -0.60 0.85 5.55
CA GLY A 125 -0.30 0.26 6.85
C GLY A 125 -0.86 -1.15 7.00
N LYS A 126 -2.11 -1.39 6.55
CA LYS A 126 -2.71 -2.73 6.54
C LYS A 126 -1.97 -3.71 5.63
N PHE A 127 -1.50 -3.25 4.48
CA PHE A 127 -0.73 -4.05 3.55
C PHE A 127 0.62 -4.47 4.16
N LEU A 128 1.38 -3.51 4.68
CA LEU A 128 2.68 -3.75 5.31
C LEU A 128 2.57 -4.67 6.53
N ALA A 129 1.57 -4.46 7.40
CA ALA A 129 1.34 -5.32 8.56
C ALA A 129 1.07 -6.79 8.19
N LYS A 130 0.48 -7.02 7.00
CA LYS A 130 0.18 -8.36 6.47
C LYS A 130 1.21 -8.85 5.46
N TRP A 131 2.23 -8.06 5.14
CA TRP A 131 3.25 -8.40 4.15
C TRP A 131 3.96 -9.71 4.50
N PRO A 132 4.61 -9.86 5.67
CA PRO A 132 5.36 -11.07 5.99
C PRO A 132 4.47 -12.31 6.17
N THR A 133 3.26 -12.14 6.70
CA THR A 133 2.40 -13.25 7.13
C THR A 133 1.40 -13.72 6.06
N PHE A 134 0.99 -12.84 5.16
CA PHE A 134 -0.07 -13.13 4.21
C PHE A 134 0.35 -12.94 2.75
N PHE A 135 0.94 -11.79 2.41
CA PHE A 135 1.22 -11.46 1.01
C PHE A 135 2.50 -12.11 0.49
N LYS A 136 3.64 -11.94 1.18
CA LYS A 136 4.95 -12.51 0.80
C LYS A 136 4.87 -14.02 0.52
N PRO A 137 4.33 -14.88 1.41
CA PRO A 137 4.29 -16.33 1.15
C PRO A 137 3.41 -16.71 -0.04
N ARG A 138 2.30 -15.99 -0.26
CA ARG A 138 1.39 -16.23 -1.40
C ARG A 138 2.03 -15.81 -2.72
N ILE A 139 2.66 -14.64 -2.76
CA ILE A 139 3.38 -14.16 -3.96
C ILE A 139 4.50 -15.15 -4.32
N ILE A 140 5.28 -15.62 -3.35
CA ILE A 140 6.31 -16.65 -3.59
C ILE A 140 5.69 -17.93 -4.14
N ALA A 141 4.58 -18.40 -3.56
CA ALA A 141 3.88 -19.59 -4.04
C ALA A 141 3.37 -19.42 -5.48
N ASP A 142 2.82 -18.26 -5.82
CA ASP A 142 2.36 -17.96 -7.18
C ASP A 142 3.52 -17.87 -8.18
N CYS A 143 4.63 -17.22 -7.79
CA CYS A 143 5.84 -17.12 -8.61
C CYS A 143 6.47 -18.47 -8.92
N LYS A 144 6.43 -19.44 -8.00
CA LYS A 144 6.88 -20.83 -8.25
C LYS A 144 6.10 -21.53 -9.37
N ASN A 145 4.88 -21.07 -9.67
CA ASN A 145 4.04 -21.64 -10.73
C ASN A 145 4.21 -20.93 -12.08
N LEU A 146 5.00 -19.86 -12.15
CA LEU A 146 5.30 -19.18 -13.41
C LEU A 146 6.31 -20.00 -14.22
N SER A 147 6.24 -19.91 -15.56
CA SER A 147 7.20 -20.56 -16.45
C SER A 147 8.62 -20.09 -16.10
N GLY A 148 9.41 -21.00 -15.52
CA GLY A 148 10.73 -20.70 -14.93
C GLY A 148 11.71 -20.12 -15.95
N SER A 149 12.27 -18.98 -15.60
CA SER A 149 13.48 -18.42 -16.20
C SER A 149 14.54 -18.41 -15.10
N LEU A 150 15.81 -18.66 -15.44
CA LEU A 150 16.92 -18.66 -14.48
C LEU A 150 16.92 -17.40 -13.58
N HIS A 151 16.56 -16.26 -14.17
CA HIS A 151 16.45 -15.00 -13.42
C HIS A 151 15.32 -15.00 -12.37
N VAL A 152 14.19 -15.62 -12.68
CA VAL A 152 13.06 -15.76 -11.74
C VAL A 152 13.43 -16.69 -10.59
N ASP A 153 14.20 -17.76 -10.88
CA ASP A 153 14.67 -18.71 -9.88
C ASP A 153 15.66 -18.08 -8.88
N GLU A 154 16.61 -17.27 -9.36
CA GLU A 154 17.55 -16.51 -8.52
C GLU A 154 16.83 -15.53 -7.58
N LEU A 155 15.84 -14.80 -8.10
CA LEU A 155 15.01 -13.90 -7.31
C LEU A 155 14.18 -14.65 -6.26
N LEU A 156 13.63 -15.82 -6.61
CA LEU A 156 12.87 -16.68 -5.71
C LEU A 156 13.72 -17.22 -4.56
N LEU A 157 14.98 -17.59 -4.83
CA LEU A 157 15.92 -18.04 -3.81
C LEU A 157 16.25 -16.92 -2.82
N SER A 158 16.51 -15.72 -3.33
CA SER A 158 16.82 -14.54 -2.51
C SER A 158 15.65 -14.17 -1.58
N ALA A 159 14.42 -14.17 -2.12
CA ALA A 159 13.20 -13.87 -1.35
C ALA A 159 12.90 -14.86 -0.21
N GLN A 160 13.40 -16.10 -0.31
CA GLN A 160 13.23 -17.16 0.68
C GLN A 160 14.31 -17.14 1.78
N GLN A 161 15.51 -16.65 1.49
CA GLN A 161 16.58 -16.54 2.51
C GLN A 161 16.29 -15.44 3.54
N GLU A 162 15.62 -14.35 3.15
CA GLU A 162 15.24 -13.27 4.09
C GLU A 162 14.26 -13.68 5.20
N SER A 163 13.64 -14.87 5.13
CA SER A 163 12.71 -15.34 6.18
C SER A 163 13.37 -16.07 7.35
N ASP A 164 14.69 -16.25 7.35
CA ASP A 164 15.40 -17.05 8.35
C ASP A 164 16.20 -16.23 9.39
N ASP A 165 16.16 -14.89 9.33
CA ASP A 165 16.73 -14.02 10.36
C ASP A 165 15.61 -13.31 11.16
N GLY A 166 15.25 -13.91 12.30
CA GLY A 166 14.77 -13.23 13.53
C GLY A 166 13.37 -12.65 13.56
#